data_AF-A0A255QX25-F1
#
_entry.id   AF-A0A255QX25-F1
#
_cell.length_a   1.000
_cell.length_b   1.000
_cell.length_c   1.000
_cell.angle_alpha   90.00
_cell.angle_beta   90.00
_cell.angle_gamma   90.00
#
_symmetry.space_group_name_H-M   'P 1'
#
loop_
_entity.id
_entity.type
_entity.pdbx_description
1 polymer ?
#
loop_
_entity_poly.entity_id
_entity_poly.type
_entity_poly.pdbx_seq_one_letter_code
_entity_poly.pdbx_strand_id
1 'polypeptide(L)'
;MTKPAVPSDIPKPVGQTAKGALRTASLEAVDRIAGIVPGIDSMRAHVCIAGYPRSGSTMLYLMVHQCVQSVRVFRKEMSAINVARSAKRQRAFTVTKRPLDTFWIDEIRAYYANRRPDCRFVLLTRDPRSVLTSLHVKKSDYFVTIDRWKALRDHIEYASQADDAITVDYRELVTECDEVEKRLTNFIGWKISSPFSSFHQSDKTTLETRAMNGVRPLDPSTQQKWKAEKHRERIRQLLREINDLPEFLIAKGYEQDDTWVREYN
;
A
#
# COMPACT_ATOMS: atom_id res chain seq x y z
N MET A 1 13.59 7.02 -15.30
CA MET A 1 13.02 8.14 -14.51
C MET A 1 13.92 8.38 -13.31
N THR A 2 14.20 9.64 -12.94
CA THR A 2 15.04 9.96 -11.76
C THR A 2 14.23 9.84 -10.47
N LYS A 3 14.89 9.46 -9.36
CA LYS A 3 14.24 9.39 -8.04
C LYS A 3 13.65 10.75 -7.64
N PRO A 4 12.36 10.85 -7.27
CA PRO A 4 11.78 12.10 -6.80
C PRO A 4 12.25 12.44 -5.37
N ALA A 5 12.27 13.74 -5.06
CA ALA A 5 12.58 14.21 -3.71
C ALA A 5 11.52 13.77 -2.69
N VAL A 6 11.92 13.50 -1.46
CA VAL A 6 10.99 13.21 -0.35
C VAL A 6 10.57 14.55 0.27
N PRO A 7 9.26 14.84 0.41
CA PRO A 7 8.80 16.07 1.06
C PRO A 7 9.29 16.18 2.51
N SER A 8 9.61 17.40 2.96
CA SER A 8 10.25 17.65 4.27
C SER A 8 9.36 17.33 5.47
N ASP A 9 8.04 17.32 5.28
CA ASP A 9 7.04 16.99 6.30
C ASP A 9 6.84 15.47 6.49
N ILE A 10 7.45 14.64 5.63
CA ILE A 10 7.36 13.18 5.75
C ILE A 10 8.30 12.71 6.88
N PRO A 11 7.76 12.07 7.94
CA PRO A 11 8.59 11.57 9.01
C PRO A 11 9.56 10.52 8.50
N LYS A 12 10.86 10.74 8.76
CA LYS A 12 11.90 9.74 8.54
C LYS A 12 11.59 8.48 9.35
N PRO A 13 11.95 7.29 8.86
CA PRO A 13 11.90 6.10 9.68
C PRO A 13 12.82 6.27 10.89
N VAL A 14 12.39 5.76 12.04
CA VAL A 14 13.19 5.83 13.26
C VAL A 14 14.51 5.08 13.05
N GLY A 15 15.63 5.74 13.37
CA GLY A 15 16.96 5.16 13.26
C GLY A 15 17.17 3.93 14.15
N GLN A 16 18.19 3.12 13.85
CA GLN A 16 18.51 1.96 14.68
C GLN A 16 18.99 2.40 16.07
N THR A 17 18.41 1.81 17.12
CA THR A 17 18.95 1.88 18.48
C THR A 17 20.02 0.79 18.66
N ALA A 18 20.89 0.88 19.67
CA ALA A 18 21.88 -0.16 19.96
C ALA A 18 21.26 -1.57 20.13
N LYS A 19 20.08 -1.64 20.76
CA LYS A 19 19.27 -2.87 20.87
C LYS A 19 18.73 -3.35 19.51
N GLY A 20 18.47 -2.41 18.60
CA GLY A 20 18.11 -2.69 17.21
C GLY A 20 19.27 -3.29 16.41
N ALA A 21 20.48 -2.73 16.54
CA ALA A 21 21.68 -3.22 15.86
C ALA A 21 22.02 -4.66 16.24
N LEU A 22 21.99 -4.98 17.55
CA LEU A 22 22.18 -6.35 18.05
C LEU A 22 21.16 -7.33 17.45
N ARG A 23 19.88 -6.93 17.37
CA ARG A 23 18.84 -7.75 16.74
C ARG A 23 19.05 -7.94 15.24
N THR A 24 19.49 -6.90 14.52
CA THR A 24 19.79 -6.99 13.09
C THR A 24 20.92 -7.99 12.84
N ALA A 25 22.01 -7.94 13.62
CA ALA A 25 23.10 -8.92 13.53
C ALA A 25 22.63 -10.36 13.81
N SER A 26 21.76 -10.56 14.81
CA SER A 26 21.18 -11.88 15.07
C SER A 26 20.28 -12.37 13.93
N LEU A 27 19.52 -11.48 13.29
CA LEU A 27 18.67 -11.82 12.14
C LEU A 27 19.51 -12.22 10.93
N GLU A 28 20.58 -11.48 10.64
CA GLU A 28 21.50 -11.81 9.54
C GLU A 28 22.17 -13.17 9.75
N ALA A 29 22.52 -13.52 10.99
CA ALA A 29 23.03 -14.85 11.31
C ALA A 29 21.98 -15.94 11.06
N VAL A 30 20.72 -15.72 11.46
CA VAL A 30 19.60 -16.64 11.19
C VAL A 30 19.38 -16.81 9.69
N ASP A 31 19.43 -15.73 8.90
CA ASP A 31 19.22 -15.81 7.45
C ASP A 31 20.31 -16.61 6.74
N ARG A 32 21.56 -16.58 7.24
CA ARG A 32 22.67 -17.37 6.69
C ARG A 32 22.52 -18.87 6.94
N ILE A 33 21.86 -19.27 8.04
CA ILE A 33 21.68 -20.67 8.42
C ILE A 33 20.30 -21.24 8.05
N ALA A 34 19.35 -20.37 7.72
CA ALA A 34 18.00 -20.78 7.35
C ALA A 34 18.01 -21.52 6.00
N GLY A 35 17.37 -22.69 5.96
CA GLY A 35 17.49 -23.63 4.83
C GLY A 35 18.68 -24.58 4.91
N ILE A 36 19.64 -24.37 5.83
CA ILE A 36 20.73 -25.31 6.14
C ILE A 36 20.35 -26.17 7.36
N VAL A 37 19.72 -25.56 8.38
CA VAL A 37 19.28 -26.26 9.59
C VAL A 37 17.79 -26.67 9.47
N PRO A 38 17.46 -27.96 9.60
CA PRO A 38 16.08 -28.44 9.61
C PRO A 38 15.24 -27.76 10.72
N GLY A 39 14.05 -27.28 10.38
CA GLY A 39 13.13 -26.62 11.33
C GLY A 39 13.31 -25.10 11.48
N ILE A 40 14.28 -24.49 10.79
CA ILE A 40 14.38 -23.04 10.64
C ILE A 40 13.80 -22.63 9.28
N ASP A 41 12.51 -22.31 9.26
CA ASP A 41 11.87 -21.72 8.08
C ASP A 41 12.41 -20.30 7.86
N SER A 42 13.14 -20.08 6.76
CA SER A 42 13.49 -18.73 6.34
C SER A 42 12.22 -18.01 5.90
N MET A 43 12.03 -16.77 6.36
CA MET A 43 11.16 -15.85 5.65
C MET A 43 11.56 -15.84 4.16
N ARG A 44 10.59 -15.95 3.26
CA ARG A 44 10.77 -15.98 1.80
C ARG A 44 10.68 -14.57 1.20
N ALA A 45 9.72 -13.78 1.66
CA ALA A 45 9.54 -12.40 1.22
C ALA A 45 9.03 -11.48 2.34
N HIS A 46 9.48 -10.23 2.29
CA HIS A 46 8.83 -9.11 2.96
C HIS A 46 7.99 -8.34 1.94
N VAL A 47 6.67 -8.33 2.12
CA VAL A 47 5.73 -7.61 1.25
C VAL A 47 5.35 -6.27 1.88
N CYS A 48 5.69 -5.19 1.20
CA CYS A 48 5.43 -3.81 1.63
C CYS A 48 4.20 -3.27 0.88
N ILE A 49 3.06 -3.16 1.57
CA ILE A 49 1.87 -2.49 1.04
C ILE A 49 1.97 -0.99 1.31
N ALA A 50 2.12 -0.22 0.24
CA ALA A 50 2.26 1.24 0.25
C ALA A 50 1.36 1.87 -0.83
N GLY A 51 1.60 3.12 -1.19
CA GLY A 51 0.81 3.88 -2.18
C GLY A 51 0.04 5.05 -1.56
N TYR A 52 -1.03 5.49 -2.22
CA TYR A 52 -1.82 6.62 -1.73
C TYR A 52 -2.50 6.26 -0.39
N PRO A 53 -2.59 7.18 0.59
CA PRO A 53 -3.57 7.05 1.65
C PRO A 53 -4.98 6.96 1.05
N ARG A 54 -5.90 6.26 1.74
CA ARG A 54 -7.32 6.15 1.33
C ARG A 54 -7.57 5.41 -0.01
N SER A 55 -6.59 4.62 -0.46
CA SER A 55 -6.65 3.76 -1.66
C SER A 55 -7.05 2.30 -1.38
N GLY A 56 -7.54 1.98 -0.17
CA GLY A 56 -7.91 0.61 0.19
C GLY A 56 -6.75 -0.27 0.67
N SER A 57 -5.58 0.29 1.01
CA SER A 57 -4.46 -0.47 1.59
C SER A 57 -4.82 -1.27 2.86
N THR A 58 -5.69 -0.75 3.74
CA THR A 58 -6.20 -1.52 4.89
C THR A 58 -7.07 -2.70 4.45
N MET A 59 -7.84 -2.55 3.37
CA MET A 59 -8.70 -3.61 2.84
C MET A 59 -7.87 -4.74 2.23
N LEU A 60 -6.89 -4.41 1.37
CA LEU A 60 -5.96 -5.39 0.85
C LEU A 60 -5.18 -6.08 1.98
N TYR A 61 -4.75 -5.33 2.99
CA TYR A 61 -4.03 -5.89 4.13
C TYR A 61 -4.89 -6.86 4.95
N LEU A 62 -6.20 -6.60 5.08
CA LEU A 62 -7.15 -7.53 5.68
C LEU A 62 -7.35 -8.77 4.80
N MET A 63 -7.52 -8.60 3.49
CA MET A 63 -7.61 -9.73 2.55
C MET A 63 -6.41 -10.64 2.71
N VAL A 64 -5.20 -10.08 2.68
CA VAL A 64 -3.96 -10.84 2.87
C VAL A 64 -3.94 -11.56 4.22
N HIS A 65 -4.30 -10.87 5.32
CA HIS A 65 -4.32 -11.49 6.64
C HIS A 65 -5.29 -12.68 6.74
N GLN A 66 -6.46 -12.58 6.12
CA GLN A 66 -7.52 -13.57 6.23
C GLN A 66 -7.31 -14.76 5.27
N CYS A 67 -6.80 -14.44 4.08
CA CYS A 67 -6.83 -15.31 2.91
C CYS A 67 -5.47 -15.89 2.52
N VAL A 68 -4.35 -15.42 3.09
CA VAL A 68 -3.01 -15.92 2.73
C VAL A 68 -2.45 -16.83 3.82
N GLN A 69 -1.89 -17.97 3.41
CA GLN A 69 -1.22 -18.92 4.30
C GLN A 69 0.17 -18.41 4.72
N SER A 70 0.60 -18.78 5.94
CA SER A 70 1.96 -18.54 6.42
C SER A 70 2.39 -17.07 6.36
N VAL A 71 1.46 -16.17 6.65
CA VAL A 71 1.67 -14.72 6.67
C VAL A 71 1.79 -14.20 8.11
N ARG A 72 2.72 -13.28 8.32
CA ARG A 72 2.81 -12.45 9.52
C ARG A 72 2.35 -11.03 9.18
N VAL A 73 1.38 -10.55 9.94
CA VAL A 73 0.91 -9.16 9.90
C VAL A 73 1.05 -8.51 11.29
N PHE A 74 0.94 -7.18 11.32
CA PHE A 74 0.98 -6.33 12.50
C PHE A 74 -0.35 -5.60 12.70
N ARG A 75 -0.78 -5.48 13.96
CA ARG A 75 -2.08 -4.85 14.33
C ARG A 75 -2.16 -3.37 13.98
N LYS A 76 -1.04 -2.65 14.04
CA LYS A 76 -0.91 -1.23 13.71
C LYS A 76 -0.13 -1.07 12.41
N GLU A 77 -0.24 0.12 11.80
CA GLU A 77 0.68 0.50 10.73
C GLU A 77 2.11 0.53 11.28
N MET A 78 2.98 -0.23 10.64
CA MET A 78 4.39 -0.33 10.99
C MET A 78 5.22 0.08 9.77
N SER A 79 6.29 0.82 10.00
CA SER A 79 7.25 1.10 8.94
C SER A 79 7.96 -0.19 8.52
N ALA A 80 7.98 -0.45 7.21
CA ALA A 80 8.63 -1.58 6.59
C ALA A 80 10.10 -1.68 7.00
N ILE A 81 10.87 -0.59 6.96
CA ILE A 81 12.30 -0.65 7.33
C ILE A 81 12.50 -1.00 8.81
N ASN A 82 11.61 -0.55 9.70
CA ASN A 82 11.68 -0.90 11.12
C ASN A 82 11.37 -2.39 11.33
N VAL A 83 10.39 -2.93 10.61
CA VAL A 83 10.08 -4.35 10.63
C VAL A 83 11.23 -5.17 10.05
N ALA A 84 11.80 -4.75 8.92
CA ALA A 84 12.94 -5.39 8.28
C ALA A 84 14.13 -5.55 9.22
N ARG A 85 14.39 -4.53 10.06
CA ARG A 85 15.50 -4.47 11.02
C ARG A 85 15.25 -5.23 12.32
N SER A 86 13.99 -5.47 12.72
CA SER A 86 13.68 -5.85 14.11
C SER A 86 12.65 -6.96 14.31
N ALA A 87 11.86 -7.31 13.29
CA ALA A 87 10.81 -8.30 13.44
C ALA A 87 11.37 -9.73 13.38
N LYS A 88 10.77 -10.63 14.17
CA LYS A 88 11.08 -12.06 14.10
C LYS A 88 10.62 -12.65 12.76
N ARG A 89 11.43 -13.51 12.17
CA ARG A 89 11.20 -14.12 10.84
C ARG A 89 10.63 -15.53 10.97
N GLN A 90 9.44 -15.65 11.56
CA GLN A 90 8.82 -16.94 11.94
C GLN A 90 7.80 -17.47 10.93
N ARG A 91 7.57 -16.73 9.85
CA ARG A 91 6.57 -17.04 8.82
C ARG A 91 7.20 -16.82 7.45
N ALA A 92 6.72 -17.57 6.45
CA ALA A 92 7.22 -17.48 5.08
C ALA A 92 7.05 -16.06 4.51
N PHE A 93 5.99 -15.36 4.87
CA PHE A 93 5.75 -13.98 4.44
C PHE A 93 5.61 -13.07 5.65
N THR A 94 6.30 -11.94 5.65
CA THR A 94 5.96 -10.80 6.53
C THR A 94 5.36 -9.71 5.67
N VAL A 95 4.27 -9.11 6.14
CA VAL A 95 3.56 -8.05 5.40
C VAL A 95 3.45 -6.83 6.29
N THR A 96 3.88 -5.69 5.77
CA THR A 96 3.65 -4.38 6.39
C THR A 96 2.72 -3.55 5.53
N LYS A 97 1.94 -2.70 6.18
CA LYS A 97 1.11 -1.71 5.49
C LYS A 97 1.32 -0.34 6.11
N ARG A 98 1.81 0.59 5.30
CA ARG A 98 1.94 2.00 5.64
C ARG A 98 2.05 2.80 4.34
N PRO A 99 1.05 3.64 3.99
CA PRO A 99 1.07 4.42 2.76
C PRO A 99 2.36 5.24 2.57
N LEU A 100 2.89 5.81 3.65
CA LEU A 100 4.09 6.64 3.62
C LEU A 100 5.40 5.87 3.38
N ASP A 101 5.41 4.54 3.42
CA ASP A 101 6.60 3.78 3.03
C ASP A 101 6.91 3.91 1.53
N THR A 102 5.97 4.45 0.73
CA THR A 102 6.19 4.90 -0.67
C THR A 102 7.44 5.77 -0.81
N PHE A 103 7.67 6.69 0.12
CA PHE A 103 8.83 7.59 0.10
C PHE A 103 10.15 6.91 0.49
N TRP A 104 10.08 5.72 1.07
CA TRP A 104 11.20 4.99 1.67
C TRP A 104 11.52 3.69 0.92
N ILE A 105 10.89 3.45 -0.24
CA ILE A 105 11.07 2.23 -1.04
C ILE A 105 12.55 1.96 -1.30
N ASP A 106 13.32 2.96 -1.75
CA ASP A 106 14.74 2.75 -2.02
C ASP A 106 15.56 2.42 -0.77
N GLU A 107 15.22 2.97 0.40
CA GLU A 107 15.90 2.62 1.66
C GLU A 107 15.59 1.16 2.04
N ILE A 108 14.34 0.75 1.83
CA ILE A 108 13.91 -0.63 2.04
C ILE A 108 14.61 -1.57 1.06
N ARG A 109 14.67 -1.22 -0.24
CA ARG A 109 15.41 -1.96 -1.27
C ARG A 109 16.88 -2.08 -0.92
N ALA A 110 17.53 -0.98 -0.54
CA ALA A 110 18.94 -0.96 -0.16
C ALA A 110 19.22 -1.87 1.05
N TYR A 111 18.28 -1.93 2.01
CA TYR A 111 18.38 -2.88 3.11
C TYR A 111 18.34 -4.34 2.63
N TYR A 112 17.52 -4.68 1.64
CA TYR A 112 17.38 -6.05 1.14
C TYR A 112 18.33 -6.44 -0.01
N ALA A 113 19.01 -5.49 -0.65
CA ALA A 113 19.78 -5.71 -1.89
C ALA A 113 20.77 -6.90 -1.83
N ASN A 114 21.33 -7.19 -0.65
CA ASN A 114 22.26 -8.31 -0.43
C ASN A 114 21.82 -9.22 0.72
N ARG A 115 20.52 -9.27 1.01
CA ARG A 115 19.96 -10.04 2.14
C ARG A 115 18.81 -10.91 1.67
N ARG A 116 18.68 -12.07 2.29
CA ARG A 116 17.40 -12.80 2.28
C ARG A 116 16.54 -12.32 3.45
N PRO A 117 15.21 -12.32 3.32
CA PRO A 117 14.42 -12.59 2.11
C PRO A 117 14.41 -11.47 1.08
N ASP A 118 13.81 -11.77 -0.08
CA ASP A 118 13.40 -10.76 -1.07
C ASP A 118 12.44 -9.73 -0.47
N CYS A 119 12.42 -8.53 -1.04
CA CYS A 119 11.43 -7.51 -0.75
C CYS A 119 10.53 -7.30 -1.98
N ARG A 120 9.22 -7.20 -1.76
CA ARG A 120 8.22 -6.95 -2.81
C ARG A 120 7.34 -5.77 -2.40
N PHE A 121 7.04 -4.88 -3.33
CA PHE A 121 6.24 -3.68 -3.09
C PHE A 121 4.89 -3.80 -3.78
N VAL A 122 3.81 -3.58 -3.04
CA VAL A 122 2.45 -3.49 -3.58
C VAL A 122 1.99 -2.04 -3.42
N LEU A 123 1.90 -1.32 -4.53
CA LEU A 123 1.68 0.12 -4.59
C LEU A 123 0.22 0.40 -4.95
N LEU A 124 -0.57 0.84 -3.96
CA LEU A 124 -1.99 1.06 -4.14
C LEU A 124 -2.26 2.41 -4.78
N THR A 125 -2.98 2.39 -5.90
CA THR A 125 -3.51 3.56 -6.60
C THR A 125 -5.03 3.64 -6.43
N ARG A 126 -5.57 4.83 -6.67
CA ARG A 126 -7.01 5.10 -6.66
C ARG A 126 -7.24 6.41 -7.41
N ASP A 127 -8.44 6.58 -7.96
CA ASP A 127 -8.91 7.84 -8.52
C ASP A 127 -8.50 9.01 -7.61
N PRO A 128 -7.66 9.95 -8.08
CA PRO A 128 -7.15 11.04 -7.28
C PRO A 128 -8.26 11.93 -6.72
N ARG A 129 -9.40 12.05 -7.41
CA ARG A 129 -10.57 12.79 -6.94
C ARG A 129 -11.14 12.13 -5.69
N SER A 130 -11.18 10.80 -5.63
CA SER A 130 -11.59 10.07 -4.42
C SER A 130 -10.59 10.24 -3.27
N VAL A 131 -9.29 10.24 -3.56
CA VAL A 131 -8.24 10.39 -2.54
C VAL A 131 -8.28 11.80 -1.95
N LEU A 132 -8.35 12.82 -2.80
CA LEU A 132 -8.26 14.23 -2.44
C LEU A 132 -9.59 14.82 -1.94
N THR A 133 -10.70 14.10 -2.06
CA THR A 133 -11.99 14.43 -1.41
C THR A 133 -12.29 13.57 -0.18
N SER A 134 -11.39 12.66 0.22
CA SER A 134 -11.55 11.89 1.47
C SER A 134 -11.29 12.80 2.68
N LEU A 135 -12.29 12.93 3.56
CA LEU A 135 -12.19 13.72 4.79
C LEU A 135 -11.49 12.98 5.93
N HIS A 136 -10.93 13.74 6.87
CA HIS A 136 -10.43 13.20 8.13
C HIS A 136 -11.60 12.88 9.08
N VAL A 137 -11.54 11.75 9.80
CA VAL A 137 -12.66 11.35 10.69
C VAL A 137 -12.85 12.33 11.85
N LYS A 138 -11.76 12.99 12.28
CA LYS A 138 -11.75 13.91 13.44
C LYS A 138 -11.63 15.40 13.10
N LYS A 139 -11.43 15.74 11.82
CA LYS A 139 -11.23 17.13 11.38
C LYS A 139 -12.10 17.36 10.16
N SER A 140 -12.62 18.56 9.98
CA SER A 140 -13.42 18.92 8.80
C SER A 140 -12.60 19.07 7.52
N ASP A 141 -11.28 18.85 7.59
CA ASP A 141 -10.36 18.98 6.46
C ASP A 141 -10.20 17.67 5.66
N TYR A 142 -9.78 17.83 4.40
CA TYR A 142 -9.36 16.72 3.56
C TYR A 142 -8.10 16.04 4.10
N PHE A 143 -8.07 14.72 4.04
CA PHE A 143 -7.03 13.88 4.63
C PHE A 143 -5.68 14.03 3.92
N VAL A 144 -5.70 14.22 2.60
CA VAL A 144 -4.51 14.31 1.74
C VAL A 144 -4.49 15.69 1.08
N THR A 145 -3.36 16.39 1.21
CA THR A 145 -3.11 17.64 0.49
C THR A 145 -2.72 17.35 -0.97
N ILE A 146 -2.87 18.34 -1.85
CA ILE A 146 -2.54 18.22 -3.27
C ILE A 146 -1.05 17.92 -3.45
N ASP A 147 -0.18 18.67 -2.76
CA ASP A 147 1.28 18.46 -2.82
C ASP A 147 1.69 17.07 -2.35
N ARG A 148 1.07 16.57 -1.26
CA ARG A 148 1.34 15.22 -0.78
C ARG A 148 0.90 14.16 -1.79
N TRP A 149 -0.23 14.37 -2.46
CA TRP A 149 -0.67 13.46 -3.52
C TRP A 149 0.27 13.48 -4.73
N LYS A 150 0.69 14.66 -5.20
CA LYS A 150 1.67 14.80 -6.30
C LYS A 150 2.98 14.08 -5.96
N ALA A 151 3.53 14.32 -4.78
CA ALA A 151 4.75 13.64 -4.35
C ALA A 151 4.57 12.12 -4.28
N LEU A 152 3.43 11.62 -3.77
CA LEU A 152 3.14 10.19 -3.78
C LEU A 152 3.02 9.63 -5.22
N ARG A 153 2.40 10.38 -6.13
CA ARG A 153 2.24 9.99 -7.54
C ARG A 153 3.61 9.75 -8.18
N ASP A 154 4.50 10.72 -8.04
CA ASP A 154 5.82 10.66 -8.64
C ASP A 154 6.65 9.49 -8.08
N HIS A 155 6.57 9.25 -6.76
CA HIS A 155 7.28 8.13 -6.13
C HIS A 155 6.67 6.76 -6.51
N ILE A 156 5.35 6.66 -6.64
CA ILE A 156 4.70 5.42 -7.12
C ILE A 156 5.12 5.13 -8.55
N GLU A 157 5.06 6.13 -9.44
CA GLU A 157 5.42 5.99 -10.85
C GLU A 157 6.88 5.61 -11.04
N TYR A 158 7.78 6.23 -10.27
CA TYR A 158 9.19 5.87 -10.23
C TYR A 158 9.39 4.43 -9.72
N ALA A 159 8.76 4.08 -8.60
CA ALA A 159 8.98 2.79 -7.97
C ALA A 159 8.37 1.62 -8.75
N SER A 160 7.29 1.84 -9.51
CA SER A 160 6.60 0.82 -10.31
C SER A 160 7.37 0.37 -11.55
N GLN A 161 8.47 1.05 -11.91
CA GLN A 161 9.31 0.65 -13.03
C GLN A 161 10.22 -0.55 -12.71
N ALA A 162 10.32 -0.95 -11.44
CA ALA A 162 11.18 -2.06 -11.01
C ALA A 162 10.38 -3.36 -10.86
N ASP A 163 11.01 -4.49 -11.18
CA ASP A 163 10.41 -5.84 -11.13
C ASP A 163 10.04 -6.32 -9.71
N ASP A 164 10.47 -5.59 -8.69
CA ASP A 164 10.13 -5.83 -7.30
C ASP A 164 8.87 -5.06 -6.85
N ALA A 165 8.21 -4.32 -7.74
CA ALA A 165 7.00 -3.57 -7.47
C ALA A 165 5.83 -3.97 -8.39
N ILE A 166 4.62 -3.96 -7.84
CA ILE A 166 3.37 -4.09 -8.59
C ILE A 166 2.38 -3.02 -8.15
N THR A 167 1.67 -2.42 -9.10
CA THR A 167 0.58 -1.47 -8.80
C THR A 167 -0.75 -2.21 -8.68
N VAL A 168 -1.57 -1.81 -7.71
CA VAL A 168 -2.95 -2.32 -7.55
C VAL A 168 -3.90 -1.14 -7.50
N ASP A 169 -4.80 -1.06 -8.48
CA ASP A 169 -5.85 -0.05 -8.47
C ASP A 169 -6.99 -0.44 -7.53
N TYR A 170 -7.44 0.49 -6.70
CA TYR A 170 -8.60 0.28 -5.83
C TYR A 170 -9.87 -0.13 -6.58
N ARG A 171 -10.11 0.43 -7.78
CA ARG A 171 -11.24 0.07 -8.63
C ARG A 171 -11.19 -1.42 -8.95
N GLU A 172 -10.09 -1.88 -9.52
CA GLU A 172 -9.88 -3.29 -9.88
C GLU A 172 -9.95 -4.18 -8.64
N LEU A 173 -9.39 -3.73 -7.51
CA LEU A 173 -9.45 -4.48 -6.26
C LEU A 173 -10.89 -4.76 -5.78
N VAL A 174 -11.85 -3.87 -6.08
CA VAL A 174 -13.25 -4.07 -5.68
C VAL A 174 -14.16 -4.61 -6.79
N THR A 175 -13.81 -4.44 -8.07
CA THR A 175 -14.61 -4.93 -9.21
C THR A 175 -14.10 -6.24 -9.80
N GLU A 176 -12.79 -6.47 -9.75
CA GLU A 176 -12.06 -7.58 -10.38
C GLU A 176 -11.15 -8.28 -9.35
N CYS A 177 -11.64 -8.42 -8.12
CA CYS A 177 -10.87 -8.87 -6.95
C CYS A 177 -10.11 -10.18 -7.20
N ASP A 178 -10.74 -11.15 -7.87
CA ASP A 178 -10.13 -12.46 -8.14
C ASP A 178 -8.97 -12.36 -9.14
N GLU A 179 -9.03 -11.44 -10.11
CA GLU A 179 -7.92 -11.19 -11.03
C GLU A 179 -6.76 -10.47 -10.33
N VAL A 180 -7.08 -9.52 -9.42
CA VAL A 180 -6.07 -8.89 -8.56
C VAL A 180 -5.39 -9.93 -7.67
N GLU A 181 -6.15 -10.86 -7.08
CA GLU A 181 -5.60 -11.96 -6.27
C GLU A 181 -4.64 -12.82 -7.09
N LYS A 182 -5.02 -13.23 -8.29
CA LYS A 182 -4.17 -14.04 -9.18
C LYS A 182 -2.86 -13.31 -9.50
N ARG A 183 -2.93 -12.03 -9.88
CA ARG A 183 -1.73 -11.22 -10.18
C ARG A 183 -0.81 -11.10 -8.97
N LEU A 184 -1.36 -10.81 -7.78
CA LEU A 184 -0.56 -10.73 -6.55
C LEU A 184 0.04 -12.07 -6.15
N THR A 185 -0.71 -13.16 -6.33
CA THR A 185 -0.24 -14.53 -6.05
C THR A 185 0.91 -14.92 -6.96
N ASN A 186 0.81 -14.62 -8.25
CA ASN A 186 1.90 -14.86 -9.21
C ASN A 186 3.13 -14.00 -8.90
N PHE A 187 2.92 -12.74 -8.53
CA PHE A 187 4.00 -11.80 -8.24
C PHE A 187 4.75 -12.13 -6.93
N ILE A 188 4.03 -12.56 -5.89
CA ILE A 188 4.59 -12.77 -4.54
C ILE A 188 4.96 -14.24 -4.29
N GLY A 189 4.26 -15.17 -4.94
CA GLY A 189 4.46 -16.62 -4.77
C GLY A 189 3.89 -17.18 -3.46
N TRP A 190 2.93 -16.49 -2.84
CA TRP A 190 2.23 -16.98 -1.65
C TRP A 190 1.12 -17.99 -2.01
N LYS A 191 0.54 -18.64 -1.00
CA LYS A 191 -0.59 -19.56 -1.19
C LYS A 191 -1.85 -18.97 -0.58
N ILE A 192 -2.93 -18.97 -1.36
CA ILE A 192 -4.25 -18.53 -0.92
C ILE A 192 -4.94 -19.70 -0.19
N SER A 193 -5.51 -19.43 1.00
CA SER A 193 -6.36 -20.37 1.74
C SER A 193 -7.85 -20.21 1.46
N SER A 194 -8.26 -19.04 0.99
CA SER A 194 -9.65 -18.68 0.68
C SER A 194 -9.65 -17.46 -0.24
N PRO A 195 -10.62 -17.29 -1.16
CA PRO A 195 -10.63 -16.13 -2.05
C PRO A 195 -10.63 -14.78 -1.31
N PHE A 196 -9.97 -13.78 -1.88
CA PHE A 196 -9.90 -12.41 -1.37
C PHE A 196 -11.29 -11.77 -1.33
N SER A 197 -12.17 -12.10 -2.27
CA SER A 197 -13.58 -11.69 -2.28
C SER A 197 -14.34 -12.14 -1.02
N SER A 198 -13.94 -13.24 -0.40
CA SER A 198 -14.54 -13.80 0.82
C SER A 198 -13.86 -13.39 2.13
N PHE A 199 -12.91 -12.44 2.11
CA PHE A 199 -12.13 -12.05 3.30
C PHE A 199 -12.99 -11.64 4.52
N HIS A 200 -14.19 -11.10 4.24
CA HIS A 200 -15.13 -10.60 5.24
C HIS A 200 -15.84 -11.71 6.02
N GLN A 201 -15.78 -12.95 5.54
CA GLN A 201 -16.41 -14.12 6.16
C GLN A 201 -15.53 -14.77 7.23
N SER A 202 -14.29 -14.29 7.40
CA SER A 202 -13.33 -14.90 8.32
C SER A 202 -13.26 -14.20 9.66
N ASP A 203 -13.39 -14.97 10.74
CA ASP A 203 -13.35 -14.48 12.11
C ASP A 203 -11.93 -14.23 12.65
N LYS A 204 -10.86 -14.46 11.86
CA LYS A 204 -9.47 -14.34 12.37
C LYS A 204 -9.03 -12.90 12.68
N THR A 205 -9.90 -11.89 12.52
CA THR A 205 -9.43 -10.49 12.57
C THR A 205 -9.10 -10.02 13.98
N THR A 206 -7.83 -9.67 14.19
CA THR A 206 -7.36 -8.90 15.35
C THR A 206 -6.84 -7.51 14.94
N LEU A 207 -6.98 -7.17 13.65
CA LEU A 207 -6.48 -5.94 13.05
C LEU A 207 -7.44 -4.77 13.27
N GLU A 208 -6.92 -3.54 13.26
CA GLU A 208 -7.75 -2.34 13.40
C GLU A 208 -8.50 -2.04 12.09
N THR A 209 -9.83 -2.10 12.12
CA THR A 209 -10.70 -1.93 10.95
C THR A 209 -11.40 -0.57 10.88
N ARG A 210 -11.10 0.34 11.83
CA ARG A 210 -11.72 1.67 11.91
C ARG A 210 -11.60 2.46 10.61
N ALA A 211 -10.44 2.41 9.96
CA ALA A 211 -10.19 3.11 8.70
C ALA A 211 -11.10 2.67 7.55
N MET A 212 -11.73 1.50 7.69
CA MET A 212 -12.67 0.91 6.74
C MET A 212 -14.12 0.99 7.19
N ASN A 213 -14.46 1.52 8.37
CA ASN A 213 -15.81 1.41 8.96
C ASN A 213 -16.26 -0.05 9.14
N GLY A 214 -15.36 -0.90 9.65
CA GLY A 214 -15.65 -2.32 9.93
C GLY A 214 -15.30 -3.27 8.78
N VAL A 215 -15.38 -4.57 9.08
CA VAL A 215 -15.24 -5.65 8.09
C VAL A 215 -16.58 -5.80 7.38
N ARG A 216 -16.60 -5.69 6.05
CA ARG A 216 -17.80 -5.84 5.22
C ARG A 216 -17.43 -6.38 3.83
N PRO A 217 -18.40 -6.90 3.06
CA PRO A 217 -18.19 -7.25 1.66
C PRO A 217 -17.64 -6.08 0.83
N LEU A 218 -17.09 -6.41 -0.34
CA LEU A 218 -16.65 -5.41 -1.31
C LEU A 218 -17.84 -4.56 -1.75
N ASP A 219 -17.63 -3.24 -1.81
CA ASP A 219 -18.67 -2.27 -2.15
C ASP A 219 -18.15 -1.25 -3.17
N PRO A 220 -18.36 -1.52 -4.47
CA PRO A 220 -17.97 -0.62 -5.55
C PRO A 220 -18.72 0.73 -5.54
N SER A 221 -19.88 0.83 -4.88
CA SER A 221 -20.71 2.05 -4.89
C SER A 221 -19.98 3.28 -4.31
N THR A 222 -18.94 3.05 -3.51
CA THR A 222 -18.17 4.11 -2.86
C THR A 222 -17.11 4.76 -3.75
N GLN A 223 -16.91 4.28 -4.98
CA GLN A 223 -15.89 4.79 -5.89
C GLN A 223 -16.16 6.23 -6.35
N GLN A 224 -17.43 6.62 -6.54
CA GLN A 224 -17.79 7.93 -7.09
C GLN A 224 -18.26 8.94 -6.03
N LYS A 225 -17.95 8.72 -4.74
CA LYS A 225 -18.34 9.64 -3.65
C LYS A 225 -17.83 11.07 -3.84
N TRP A 226 -16.76 11.25 -4.62
CA TRP A 226 -16.21 12.55 -4.98
C TRP A 226 -17.16 13.42 -5.81
N LYS A 227 -18.17 12.82 -6.48
CA LYS A 227 -19.21 13.55 -7.25
C LYS A 227 -20.27 14.22 -6.37
N ALA A 228 -20.29 13.96 -5.06
CA ALA A 228 -21.28 14.58 -4.18
C ALA A 228 -21.15 16.11 -4.18
N GLU A 229 -22.27 16.84 -4.16
CA GLU A 229 -22.30 18.31 -4.28
C GLU A 229 -21.34 19.03 -3.32
N LYS A 230 -21.22 18.53 -2.08
CA LYS A 230 -20.29 19.07 -1.07
C LYS A 230 -18.81 19.07 -1.47
N HIS A 231 -18.43 18.30 -2.49
CA HIS A 231 -17.06 18.21 -3.00
C HIS A 231 -16.85 19.03 -4.27
N ARG A 232 -17.90 19.65 -4.84
CA ARG A 232 -17.83 20.34 -6.12
C ARG A 232 -16.76 21.43 -6.16
N GLU A 233 -16.72 22.29 -5.14
CA GLU A 233 -15.67 23.33 -5.02
C GLU A 233 -14.27 22.75 -4.86
N ARG A 234 -14.15 21.60 -4.18
CA ARG A 234 -12.87 20.91 -4.07
C ARG A 234 -12.42 20.40 -5.43
N ILE A 235 -13.31 19.81 -6.23
CA ILE A 235 -12.97 19.34 -7.59
C ILE A 235 -12.54 20.52 -8.48
N ARG A 236 -13.24 21.66 -8.43
CA ARG A 236 -12.82 22.90 -9.11
C ARG A 236 -11.41 23.33 -8.72
N GLN A 237 -11.11 23.28 -7.43
CA GLN A 237 -9.75 23.56 -6.94
C GLN A 237 -8.73 22.57 -7.49
N LEU A 238 -9.03 21.26 -7.50
CA LEU A 238 -8.12 20.25 -8.04
C LEU A 238 -7.80 20.48 -9.51
N LEU A 239 -8.80 20.83 -10.32
CA LEU A 239 -8.63 21.15 -11.74
C LEU A 239 -7.75 22.39 -11.97
N ARG A 240 -7.80 23.38 -11.08
CA ARG A 240 -6.93 24.58 -11.17
C ARG A 240 -5.50 24.32 -10.71
N GLU A 241 -5.31 23.46 -9.71
CA GLU A 241 -4.00 23.25 -9.06
C GLU A 241 -3.22 22.05 -9.63
N ILE A 242 -3.90 21.15 -10.33
CA ILE A 242 -3.32 19.95 -10.95
C ILE A 242 -3.61 20.03 -12.45
N ASN A 243 -2.76 20.74 -13.18
CA ASN A 243 -2.97 21.07 -14.59
C ASN A 243 -3.15 19.83 -15.48
N ASP A 244 -2.48 18.72 -15.14
CA ASP A 244 -2.50 17.45 -15.89
C ASP A 244 -3.57 16.46 -15.36
N LEU A 245 -4.48 16.90 -14.49
CA LEU A 245 -5.47 16.01 -13.87
C LEU A 245 -6.42 15.36 -14.89
N PRO A 246 -7.00 16.08 -15.87
CA PRO A 246 -7.87 15.45 -16.87
C PRO A 246 -7.15 14.37 -17.68
N GLU A 247 -5.97 14.67 -18.20
CA GLU A 247 -5.16 13.75 -19.00
C GLU A 247 -4.72 12.54 -18.17
N PHE A 248 -4.32 12.77 -16.91
CA PHE A 248 -3.98 11.69 -15.99
C PHE A 248 -5.16 10.75 -15.74
N LEU A 249 -6.37 11.29 -15.55
CA LEU A 249 -7.58 10.48 -15.33
C LEU A 249 -7.93 9.64 -16.55
N ILE A 250 -7.83 10.21 -17.75
CA ILE A 250 -8.04 9.50 -19.02
C ILE A 250 -6.98 8.41 -19.21
N ALA A 251 -5.70 8.72 -19.01
CA ALA A 251 -4.60 7.78 -19.16
C ALA A 251 -4.67 6.59 -18.19
N LYS A 252 -5.26 6.78 -17.00
CA LYS A 252 -5.53 5.71 -16.02
C LYS A 252 -6.90 5.04 -16.21
N GLY A 253 -7.65 5.45 -17.23
CA GLY A 253 -8.96 4.92 -17.58
C GLY A 253 -10.05 5.23 -16.55
N TYR A 254 -9.88 6.25 -15.71
CA TYR A 254 -10.94 6.71 -14.79
C TYR A 254 -12.00 7.55 -15.52
N GLU A 255 -11.64 8.18 -16.63
CA GLU A 255 -12.52 8.92 -17.53
C GLU A 255 -12.24 8.51 -18.97
N GLN A 256 -13.24 8.68 -19.85
CA GLN A 256 -13.10 8.39 -21.28
C GLN A 256 -12.50 9.58 -22.05
N ASP A 257 -12.91 10.79 -21.68
CA ASP A 257 -12.50 12.05 -22.30
C ASP A 257 -12.54 13.20 -21.27
N ASP A 258 -12.37 14.45 -21.72
CA ASP A 258 -12.36 15.65 -20.87
C ASP A 258 -13.75 16.27 -20.67
N THR A 259 -14.82 15.66 -21.19
CA THR A 259 -16.17 16.27 -21.14
C THR A 259 -16.66 16.48 -19.71
N TRP A 260 -16.28 15.60 -18.78
CA TRP A 260 -16.60 15.71 -17.35
C TRP A 260 -16.08 17.02 -16.72
N VAL A 261 -15.01 17.62 -17.26
CA VAL A 261 -14.46 18.88 -16.75
C VAL A 261 -15.47 20.01 -16.89
N ARG A 262 -16.31 19.98 -17.94
CA ARG A 262 -17.31 21.02 -18.23
C ARG A 262 -18.37 21.15 -17.14
N GLU A 263 -18.62 20.09 -16.37
CA GLU A 263 -19.56 20.10 -15.22
C GLU A 263 -19.08 20.99 -14.05
N TYR A 264 -17.78 21.27 -14.02
CA TYR A 264 -17.09 22.01 -12.97
C TYR A 264 -16.58 23.38 -13.41
N ASN A 265 -16.70 23.72 -14.70
CA ASN A 265 -16.50 25.09 -15.17
C ASN A 265 -17.59 26.05 -14.69
#